data_AF-T0Z6S6-F1
#
_entry.id   AF-T0Z6S6-F1
#
_cell.length_a   1.000
_cell.length_b   1.000
_cell.length_c   1.000
_cell.angle_alpha   90.00
_cell.angle_beta   90.00
_cell.angle_gamma   90.00
#
_symmetry.space_group_name_H-M   'P 1'
#
loop_
_entity.id
_entity.type
_entity.pdbx_description
1 polymer ?
#
loop_
_entity_poly.entity_id
_entity_poly.type
_entity_poly.pdbx_seq_one_letter_code
_entity_poly.pdbx_strand_id
1 'polypeptide(L)'
;GFISPARWIGVVNPVNARQDLVMKPLARIAVLNPQVAAALATYQQASPDQQLSWIKSYSGALKKASDDNGKVILPAGDYGPVATLMNGMLDLARAGLLEGALDSSSLLPYDLNNTKSLLFLEGPIENRVAQHLNELGSQWGMTNEMGPYPGAWWLWPYAFLYQIPGIANSPNADLITGLIMAVAFLLLIFLPVIPGLNRIPY
;
A
#
# COMPACT_ATOMS: atom_id res chain seq x y z
N GLY A 1 -8.32 -6.78 -24.27
CA GLY A 1 -9.66 -7.08 -24.84
C GLY A 1 -10.44 -5.79 -25.00
N PHE A 2 -11.63 -5.86 -25.61
CA PHE A 2 -12.51 -4.71 -25.82
C PHE A 2 -12.94 -4.03 -24.51
N ILE A 3 -13.09 -4.80 -23.42
CA ILE A 3 -13.31 -4.25 -22.07
C ILE A 3 -11.95 -4.06 -21.40
N SER A 4 -11.52 -2.79 -21.27
CA SER A 4 -10.33 -2.41 -20.51
C SER A 4 -10.54 -1.02 -19.88
N PRO A 5 -11.42 -0.89 -18.88
CA PRO A 5 -11.77 0.41 -18.29
C PRO A 5 -10.54 1.19 -17.79
N ALA A 6 -9.55 0.49 -17.25
CA ALA A 6 -8.28 1.08 -16.82
C ALA A 6 -7.52 1.81 -17.97
N ARG A 7 -7.61 1.31 -19.21
CA ARG A 7 -7.00 1.98 -20.38
C ARG A 7 -7.81 3.17 -20.87
N TRP A 8 -9.12 3.18 -20.63
CA TRP A 8 -9.99 4.29 -21.04
C TRP A 8 -9.77 5.52 -20.16
N ILE A 9 -9.56 5.32 -18.86
CA ILE A 9 -9.40 6.39 -17.87
C ILE A 9 -7.91 6.77 -17.69
N GLY A 10 -6.99 5.83 -17.92
CA GLY A 10 -5.55 6.06 -17.75
C GLY A 10 -5.12 6.15 -16.29
N VAL A 11 -3.86 6.56 -16.05
CA VAL A 11 -3.29 6.72 -14.71
C VAL A 11 -3.59 8.12 -14.21
N VAL A 12 -4.50 8.24 -13.25
CA VAL A 12 -4.92 9.55 -12.69
C VAL A 12 -3.92 10.04 -11.64
N ASN A 13 -3.25 9.13 -10.92
CA ASN A 13 -2.24 9.44 -9.91
C ASN A 13 -0.91 8.77 -10.27
N PRO A 14 -0.06 9.41 -11.10
CA PRO A 14 1.25 8.85 -11.42
C PRO A 14 2.15 8.87 -10.18
N VAL A 15 2.71 7.71 -9.83
CA VAL A 15 3.65 7.56 -8.70
C VAL A 15 5.01 7.14 -9.21
N ASN A 16 6.05 7.86 -8.82
CA ASN A 16 7.43 7.46 -9.01
C ASN A 16 7.98 6.96 -7.67
N ALA A 17 7.90 5.66 -7.43
CA ALA A 17 8.24 5.06 -6.13
C ALA A 17 9.61 5.52 -5.59
N ARG A 18 10.65 5.62 -6.44
CA ARG A 18 11.98 6.09 -6.02
C ARG A 18 11.90 7.52 -5.49
N GLN A 19 11.25 8.42 -6.23
CA GLN A 19 11.22 9.84 -5.87
C GLN A 19 10.22 10.11 -4.74
N ASP A 20 9.00 9.61 -4.88
CA ASP A 20 7.88 9.93 -4.00
C ASP A 20 7.94 9.20 -2.66
N LEU A 21 8.43 7.96 -2.64
CA LEU A 21 8.40 7.13 -1.43
C LEU A 21 9.73 7.08 -0.68
N VAL A 22 10.82 7.58 -1.28
CA VAL A 22 12.16 7.50 -0.69
C VAL A 22 12.89 8.83 -0.77
N MET A 23 13.16 9.37 -1.97
CA MET A 23 14.04 10.54 -2.11
C MET A 23 13.41 11.82 -1.52
N LYS A 24 12.13 12.08 -1.75
CA LYS A 24 11.43 13.24 -1.18
C LYS A 24 11.35 13.19 0.35
N PRO A 25 10.92 12.09 0.98
CA PRO A 25 11.00 11.95 2.44
C PRO A 25 12.42 12.15 2.99
N LEU A 26 13.43 11.55 2.35
CA LEU A 26 14.84 11.73 2.74
C LEU A 26 15.29 13.19 2.64
N ALA A 27 14.85 13.93 1.61
CA ALA A 27 15.15 15.35 1.48
C ALA A 27 14.52 16.19 2.60
N ARG A 28 13.34 15.79 3.13
CA ARG A 28 12.73 16.47 4.28
C ARG A 28 13.58 16.32 5.55
N ILE A 29 13.98 15.09 5.88
CA ILE A 29 14.83 14.86 7.07
C ILE A 29 16.25 15.41 6.88
N ALA A 30 16.78 15.46 5.65
CA ALA A 30 18.10 16.03 5.38
C ALA A 30 18.21 17.51 5.80
N VAL A 31 17.10 18.26 5.86
CA VAL A 31 17.09 19.64 6.39
C VAL A 31 17.47 19.68 7.87
N LEU A 32 17.10 18.64 8.63
CA LEU A 32 17.31 18.55 10.08
C LEU A 32 18.47 17.63 10.46
N ASN A 33 18.92 16.76 9.56
CA ASN A 33 19.97 15.78 9.79
C ASN A 33 21.11 15.91 8.75
N PRO A 34 22.24 16.56 9.14
CA PRO A 34 23.39 16.76 8.25
C PRO A 34 24.02 15.46 7.73
N GLN A 35 23.95 14.36 8.49
CA GLN A 35 24.48 13.06 8.06
C GLN A 35 23.64 12.49 6.91
N VAL A 36 22.31 12.59 7.01
CA VAL A 36 21.41 12.19 5.92
C VAL A 36 21.58 13.11 4.72
N ALA A 37 21.79 14.41 4.92
CA ALA A 37 22.07 15.34 3.83
C ALA A 37 23.35 14.97 3.04
N ALA A 38 24.45 14.69 3.74
CA ALA A 38 25.71 14.26 3.12
C ALA A 38 25.58 12.89 2.42
N ALA A 39 24.87 11.95 3.04
CA ALA A 39 24.58 10.65 2.45
C ALA A 39 23.73 10.77 1.18
N LEU A 40 22.74 11.65 1.18
CA LEU A 40 21.86 11.89 0.04
C LEU A 40 22.63 12.52 -1.12
N ALA A 41 23.48 13.51 -0.83
CA ALA A 41 24.36 14.11 -1.84
C ALA A 41 25.31 13.08 -2.46
N THR A 42 25.96 12.24 -1.62
CA THR A 42 26.83 11.16 -2.08
C THR A 42 26.08 10.19 -2.99
N TYR A 43 24.86 9.80 -2.60
CA TYR A 43 24.05 8.87 -3.39
C TYR A 43 23.65 9.48 -4.73
N GLN A 44 23.21 10.74 -4.75
CA GLN A 44 22.76 11.43 -5.96
C GLN A 44 23.89 11.73 -6.96
N GLN A 45 25.11 11.92 -6.48
CA GLN A 45 26.30 12.14 -7.32
C GLN A 45 26.87 10.84 -7.90
N ALA A 46 26.56 9.69 -7.29
CA ALA A 46 27.02 8.39 -7.78
C ALA A 46 26.37 8.00 -9.10
N SER A 47 27.08 7.19 -9.91
CA SER A 47 26.52 6.67 -11.15
C SER A 47 25.35 5.71 -10.88
N PRO A 48 24.43 5.52 -11.85
CA PRO A 48 23.33 4.56 -11.70
C PRO A 48 23.81 3.14 -11.37
N ASP A 49 24.94 2.71 -11.95
CA ASP A 49 25.53 1.39 -11.68
C ASP A 49 26.04 1.28 -10.24
N GLN A 50 26.65 2.34 -9.72
CA GLN A 50 27.14 2.39 -8.35
C GLN A 50 25.97 2.41 -7.35
N GLN A 51 24.93 3.20 -7.62
CA GLN A 51 23.68 3.19 -6.83
C GLN A 51 23.06 1.79 -6.78
N LEU A 52 22.98 1.11 -7.93
CA LEU A 52 22.42 -0.24 -8.02
C LEU A 52 23.29 -1.26 -7.28
N SER A 53 24.61 -1.16 -7.38
CA SER A 53 25.55 -2.01 -6.66
C SER A 53 25.34 -1.89 -5.14
N TRP A 54 25.29 -0.67 -4.62
CA TRP A 54 25.03 -0.43 -3.21
C TRP A 54 23.66 -0.95 -2.75
N ILE A 55 22.60 -0.70 -3.51
CA ILE A 55 21.25 -1.22 -3.20
C ILE A 55 21.26 -2.75 -3.16
N LYS A 56 21.89 -3.42 -4.12
CA LYS A 56 21.98 -4.89 -4.17
C LYS A 56 22.75 -5.45 -2.97
N SER A 57 23.91 -4.88 -2.68
CA SER A 57 24.73 -5.27 -1.53
C SER A 57 23.98 -5.08 -0.22
N TYR A 58 23.33 -3.93 -0.04
CA TYR A 58 22.52 -3.62 1.14
C TYR A 58 21.33 -4.57 1.29
N SER A 59 20.59 -4.83 0.20
CA SER A 59 19.46 -5.75 0.20
C SER A 59 19.89 -7.19 0.51
N GLY A 60 21.06 -7.60 0.03
CA GLY A 60 21.64 -8.91 0.36
C GLY A 60 22.06 -9.01 1.83
N ALA A 61 22.63 -7.94 2.38
CA ALA A 61 23.03 -7.85 3.78
C ALA A 61 21.82 -7.83 4.73
N LEU A 62 20.74 -7.14 4.37
CA LEU A 62 19.48 -7.09 5.13
C LEU A 62 18.90 -8.47 5.41
N LYS A 63 19.03 -9.42 4.46
CA LYS A 63 18.56 -10.80 4.65
C LYS A 63 19.30 -11.56 5.76
N LYS A 64 20.45 -11.05 6.19
CA LYS A 64 21.32 -11.61 7.24
C LYS A 64 21.45 -10.64 8.43
N ALA A 65 20.67 -9.56 8.44
CA ALA A 65 20.72 -8.57 9.50
C ALA A 65 20.13 -9.14 10.80
N SER A 66 20.62 -8.64 11.92
CA SER A 66 20.02 -8.85 13.23
C SER A 66 19.42 -7.54 13.73
N ASP A 67 18.41 -7.65 14.59
CA ASP A 67 17.88 -6.51 15.34
C ASP A 67 18.52 -6.50 16.74
N ASP A 68 18.94 -5.31 17.19
CA ASP A 68 19.35 -5.06 18.56
C ASP A 68 18.56 -3.86 19.10
N ASN A 69 17.46 -4.14 19.80
CA ASN A 69 16.56 -3.15 20.38
C ASN A 69 16.09 -2.11 19.35
N GLY A 70 15.67 -2.57 18.16
CA GLY A 70 15.26 -1.73 17.04
C GLY A 70 16.42 -1.23 16.16
N LYS A 71 17.68 -1.46 16.52
CA LYS A 71 18.80 -1.09 15.67
C LYS A 71 19.09 -2.24 14.70
N VAL A 72 18.99 -1.95 13.41
CA VAL A 72 19.36 -2.92 12.36
C VAL A 72 20.89 -3.03 12.30
N ILE A 73 21.41 -4.19 12.65
CA ILE A 73 22.83 -4.52 12.54
C ILE A 73 23.04 -5.33 11.27
N LEU A 74 23.84 -4.77 10.36
CA LEU A 74 24.19 -5.41 9.10
C LEU A 74 25.55 -6.11 9.23
N PRO A 75 25.76 -7.21 8.49
CA PRO A 75 27.11 -7.73 8.25
C PRO A 75 28.06 -6.65 7.72
N ALA A 76 29.36 -6.88 7.86
CA ALA A 76 30.35 -5.99 7.24
C ALA A 76 30.25 -6.04 5.71
N GLY A 77 30.29 -4.87 5.07
CA GLY A 77 30.27 -4.74 3.63
C GLY A 77 30.23 -3.26 3.19
N ASP A 78 30.45 -3.03 1.90
CA ASP A 78 30.27 -1.70 1.31
C ASP A 78 28.85 -1.56 0.75
N TYR A 79 28.11 -0.65 1.37
CA TYR A 79 26.74 -0.30 1.00
C TYR A 79 26.64 1.18 0.62
N GLY A 80 27.78 1.87 0.50
CA GLY A 80 27.83 3.32 0.32
C GLY A 80 26.97 4.06 1.35
N PRO A 81 26.24 5.11 0.95
CA PRO A 81 25.39 5.88 1.86
C PRO A 81 24.03 5.21 2.17
N VAL A 82 23.71 4.05 1.57
CA VAL A 82 22.35 3.47 1.62
C VAL A 82 21.92 3.15 3.05
N ALA A 83 22.82 2.65 3.90
CA ALA A 83 22.50 2.37 5.30
C ALA A 83 22.10 3.64 6.07
N THR A 84 22.82 4.74 5.86
CA THR A 84 22.51 6.04 6.48
C THR A 84 21.17 6.58 6.00
N LEU A 85 20.86 6.45 4.70
CA LEU A 85 19.56 6.85 4.17
C LEU A 85 18.42 6.03 4.78
N MET A 86 18.60 4.71 4.90
CA MET A 86 17.56 3.84 5.45
C MET A 86 17.32 4.06 6.93
N ASN A 87 18.37 4.36 7.69
CA ASN A 87 18.22 4.82 9.07
C ASN A 87 17.49 6.17 9.15
N GLY A 88 17.74 7.09 8.22
CA GLY A 88 16.97 8.35 8.15
C GLY A 88 15.47 8.15 7.92
N MET A 89 15.08 7.20 7.06
CA MET A 89 13.66 6.82 6.90
C MET A 89 13.09 6.18 8.17
N LEU A 90 13.86 5.34 8.84
CA LEU A 90 13.45 4.73 10.11
C LEU A 90 13.26 5.78 11.22
N ASP A 91 14.13 6.79 11.26
CA ASP A 91 14.03 7.89 12.22
C ASP A 91 12.78 8.75 11.95
N LEU A 92 12.44 9.01 10.68
CA LEU A 92 11.16 9.63 10.31
C LEU A 92 9.97 8.81 10.81
N ALA A 93 10.00 7.50 10.62
CA ALA A 93 8.93 6.59 11.06
C ALA A 93 8.77 6.62 12.58
N ARG A 94 9.89 6.52 13.32
CA ARG A 94 9.90 6.55 14.79
C ARG A 94 9.45 7.87 15.39
N ALA A 95 9.73 8.97 14.70
CA ALA A 95 9.25 10.29 15.10
C ALA A 95 7.76 10.53 14.76
N GLY A 96 7.10 9.60 14.05
CA GLY A 96 5.73 9.79 13.56
C GLY A 96 5.62 10.81 12.43
N LEU A 97 6.73 11.12 11.75
CA LEU A 97 6.80 12.16 10.71
C LEU A 97 6.82 11.60 9.29
N LEU A 98 6.89 10.27 9.13
CA LEU A 98 7.02 9.64 7.81
C LEU A 98 5.80 9.87 6.92
N GLU A 99 4.58 9.72 7.45
CA GLU A 99 3.34 9.96 6.69
C GLU A 99 3.28 11.40 6.17
N GLY A 100 3.55 12.39 7.04
CA GLY A 100 3.65 13.79 6.62
C GLY A 100 4.78 14.08 5.63
N ALA A 101 5.84 13.26 5.63
CA ALA A 101 6.92 13.35 4.66
C ALA A 101 6.54 12.74 3.28
N LEU A 102 5.59 11.80 3.25
CA LEU A 102 5.07 11.12 2.04
C LEU A 102 3.93 11.91 1.39
N ASP A 103 2.92 12.29 2.19
CA ASP A 103 1.65 12.86 1.73
C ASP A 103 1.58 14.39 1.98
N SER A 104 2.70 15.11 1.80
CA SER A 104 2.66 16.57 2.00
C SER A 104 1.89 17.28 0.88
N SER A 105 0.75 17.89 1.19
CA SER A 105 0.02 18.82 0.31
C SER A 105 0.60 20.24 0.39
N SER A 106 0.71 20.94 -0.74
CA SER A 106 1.14 22.35 -0.78
C SER A 106 -0.02 23.33 -0.58
N LEU A 107 -1.27 22.85 -0.62
CA LEU A 107 -2.47 23.70 -0.72
C LEU A 107 -3.34 23.66 0.54
N LEU A 108 -3.34 22.56 1.29
CA LEU A 108 -4.19 22.37 2.46
C LEU A 108 -3.35 22.02 3.69
N PRO A 109 -3.78 22.43 4.90
CA PRO A 109 -3.10 22.05 6.15
C PRO A 109 -3.26 20.56 6.51
N TYR A 110 -4.10 19.83 5.78
CA TYR A 110 -4.29 18.37 5.87
C TYR A 110 -4.36 17.79 4.45
N ASP A 111 -3.76 16.62 4.23
CA ASP A 111 -3.90 15.88 2.98
C ASP A 111 -5.05 14.88 3.09
N LEU A 112 -5.85 14.77 2.03
CA LEU A 112 -6.91 13.77 1.90
C LEU A 112 -6.48 12.62 0.97
N ASN A 113 -5.30 12.74 0.36
CA ASN A 113 -4.74 11.78 -0.55
C ASN A 113 -3.63 10.96 0.13
N ASN A 114 -4.02 9.88 0.79
CA ASN A 114 -3.08 8.97 1.45
C ASN A 114 -2.47 7.92 0.50
N THR A 115 -2.52 8.15 -0.82
CA THR A 115 -2.09 7.15 -1.82
C THR A 115 -0.64 6.72 -1.59
N LYS A 116 0.27 7.64 -1.27
CA LYS A 116 1.69 7.28 -1.16
C LYS A 116 1.99 6.57 0.15
N SER A 117 1.38 6.99 1.26
CA SER A 117 1.54 6.27 2.52
C SER A 117 0.98 4.85 2.45
N LEU A 118 -0.19 4.67 1.83
CA LEU A 118 -0.76 3.34 1.60
C LEU A 118 0.16 2.48 0.71
N LEU A 119 0.66 3.02 -0.41
CA LEU A 119 1.60 2.30 -1.27
C LEU A 119 2.96 2.03 -0.60
N PHE A 120 3.37 2.86 0.36
CA PHE A 120 4.62 2.64 1.11
C PHE A 120 4.48 1.51 2.13
N LEU A 121 3.30 1.40 2.77
CA LEU A 121 3.01 0.31 3.69
C LEU A 121 2.80 -1.02 2.96
N GLU A 122 2.38 -0.97 1.70
CA GLU A 122 2.15 -2.16 0.87
C GLU A 122 3.34 -3.12 0.95
N GLY A 123 3.11 -4.31 1.52
CA GLY A 123 4.17 -5.29 1.62
C GLY A 123 3.89 -6.52 2.49
N PRO A 124 4.89 -7.39 2.65
CA PRO A 124 4.75 -8.65 3.39
C PRO A 124 4.44 -8.47 4.88
N ILE A 125 4.66 -7.26 5.42
CA ILE A 125 4.33 -6.95 6.81
C ILE A 125 2.82 -6.82 6.99
N GLU A 126 2.11 -6.18 6.05
CA GLU A 126 0.65 -6.00 6.11
C GLU A 126 -0.05 -7.35 6.14
N ASN A 127 0.33 -8.29 5.26
CA ASN A 127 -0.26 -9.64 5.27
C ASN A 127 -0.05 -10.36 6.62
N ARG A 128 1.11 -10.15 7.27
CA ARG A 128 1.39 -10.74 8.59
C ARG A 128 0.55 -10.10 9.69
N VAL A 129 0.39 -8.78 9.65
CA VAL A 129 -0.47 -8.05 10.59
C VAL A 129 -1.94 -8.42 10.37
N ALA A 130 -2.41 -8.41 9.13
CA ALA A 130 -3.77 -8.83 8.77
C ALA A 130 -4.05 -10.26 9.22
N GLN A 131 -3.12 -11.20 9.05
CA GLN A 131 -3.27 -12.56 9.56
C GLN A 131 -3.38 -12.58 11.10
N HIS A 132 -2.58 -11.78 11.81
CA HIS A 132 -2.65 -11.68 13.27
C HIS A 132 -3.98 -11.10 13.76
N LEU A 133 -4.58 -10.19 12.99
CA LEU A 133 -5.84 -9.52 13.31
C LEU A 133 -7.09 -10.24 12.78
N ASN A 134 -6.93 -11.36 12.08
CA ASN A 134 -8.01 -12.06 11.36
C ASN A 134 -8.68 -11.22 10.25
N GLU A 135 -7.87 -10.42 9.57
CA GLU A 135 -8.29 -9.49 8.51
C GLU A 135 -7.88 -9.97 7.10
N LEU A 136 -7.46 -11.22 6.93
CA LEU A 136 -7.24 -11.75 5.59
C LEU A 136 -8.54 -11.81 4.80
N GLY A 137 -8.46 -11.70 3.46
CA GLY A 137 -9.63 -11.88 2.59
C GLY A 137 -10.33 -13.24 2.79
N SER A 138 -9.56 -14.30 3.04
CA SER A 138 -10.10 -15.63 3.39
C SER A 138 -10.82 -15.67 4.73
N GLN A 139 -10.53 -14.73 5.63
CA GLN A 139 -11.13 -14.57 6.95
C GLN A 139 -12.25 -13.53 6.96
N TRP A 140 -12.68 -13.07 5.78
CA TRP A 140 -13.68 -12.02 5.63
C TRP A 140 -13.25 -10.69 6.25
N GLY A 141 -11.95 -10.39 6.17
CA GLY A 141 -11.34 -9.26 6.86
C GLY A 141 -11.94 -7.89 6.59
N MET A 142 -12.39 -7.61 5.35
CA MET A 142 -13.12 -6.37 5.03
C MET A 142 -14.40 -6.16 5.85
N THR A 143 -14.88 -7.21 6.51
CA THR A 143 -16.12 -7.21 7.29
C THR A 143 -15.89 -7.44 8.78
N ASN A 144 -14.63 -7.65 9.17
CA ASN A 144 -14.19 -7.65 10.55
C ASN A 144 -13.67 -6.24 10.87
N GLU A 145 -13.82 -5.82 12.12
CA GLU A 145 -13.09 -4.71 12.70
C GLU A 145 -12.10 -5.26 13.72
N MET A 146 -11.06 -4.51 14.06
CA MET A 146 -10.12 -4.89 15.11
C MET A 146 -10.87 -4.94 16.48
N GLY A 147 -11.37 -6.13 16.86
CA GLY A 147 -12.14 -6.34 18.10
C GLY A 147 -13.39 -7.23 17.92
N PRO A 148 -14.26 -7.32 18.94
CA PRO A 148 -15.46 -8.18 18.91
C PRO A 148 -16.68 -7.52 18.23
N TYR A 149 -16.47 -6.47 17.44
CA TYR A 149 -17.54 -5.72 16.79
C TYR A 149 -17.66 -6.11 15.33
N PRO A 150 -18.90 -6.23 14.79
CA PRO A 150 -19.08 -6.45 13.37
C PRO A 150 -18.60 -5.20 12.63
N GLY A 151 -17.66 -5.36 11.69
CA GLY A 151 -17.19 -4.28 10.84
C GLY A 151 -18.23 -3.92 9.77
N ALA A 152 -17.77 -3.64 8.54
CA ALA A 152 -18.64 -3.32 7.41
C ALA A 152 -19.44 -4.54 6.92
N TRP A 153 -20.43 -4.99 7.70
CA TRP A 153 -21.27 -6.17 7.42
C TRP A 153 -22.00 -6.08 6.08
N TRP A 154 -22.28 -4.87 5.59
CA TRP A 154 -22.89 -4.66 4.27
C TRP A 154 -21.99 -5.11 3.11
N LEU A 155 -20.70 -5.35 3.35
CA LEU A 155 -19.76 -5.93 2.39
C LEU A 155 -19.74 -7.47 2.40
N TRP A 156 -20.50 -8.14 3.27
CA TRP A 156 -20.58 -9.61 3.28
C TRP A 156 -20.94 -10.22 1.92
N PRO A 157 -21.89 -9.67 1.13
CA PRO A 157 -22.16 -10.19 -0.21
C PRO A 157 -20.95 -10.09 -1.14
N TYR A 158 -20.16 -9.02 -1.03
CA TYR A 158 -18.91 -8.86 -1.77
C TYR A 158 -17.88 -9.92 -1.34
N ALA A 159 -17.64 -10.04 -0.03
CA ALA A 159 -16.69 -11.01 0.54
C ALA A 159 -17.05 -12.45 0.18
N PHE A 160 -18.34 -12.80 0.15
CA PHE A 160 -18.83 -14.10 -0.26
C PHE A 160 -18.44 -14.47 -1.70
N LEU A 161 -18.51 -13.52 -2.63
CA LEU A 161 -18.16 -13.77 -4.04
C LEU A 161 -16.68 -14.17 -4.19
N TYR A 162 -15.80 -13.66 -3.33
CA TYR A 162 -14.38 -14.07 -3.28
C TYR A 162 -14.14 -15.45 -2.66
N GLN A 163 -15.16 -16.10 -2.08
CA GLN A 163 -15.06 -17.49 -1.62
C GLN A 163 -15.37 -18.50 -2.72
N ILE A 164 -15.91 -18.05 -3.86
CA ILE A 164 -16.25 -18.91 -4.99
C ILE A 164 -14.98 -19.15 -5.82
N PRO A 165 -14.47 -20.39 -5.94
CA PRO A 165 -13.20 -20.66 -6.63
C PRO A 165 -13.14 -20.18 -8.08
N GLY A 166 -14.29 -20.19 -8.79
CA GLY A 166 -14.38 -19.69 -10.16
C GLY A 166 -14.20 -18.18 -10.29
N ILE A 167 -14.48 -17.42 -9.22
CA ILE A 167 -14.27 -15.96 -9.17
C ILE A 167 -12.89 -15.67 -8.56
N ALA A 168 -12.58 -16.28 -7.42
CA ALA A 168 -11.34 -16.04 -6.67
C ALA A 168 -10.07 -16.34 -7.46
N ASN A 169 -10.09 -17.40 -8.29
CA ASN A 169 -8.94 -17.79 -9.11
C ASN A 169 -8.86 -17.04 -10.45
N SER A 170 -9.81 -16.13 -10.72
CA SER A 170 -9.81 -15.33 -11.94
C SER A 170 -8.81 -14.18 -11.83
N PRO A 171 -8.03 -13.90 -12.88
CA PRO A 171 -7.20 -12.68 -12.96
C PRO A 171 -8.00 -11.37 -12.86
N ASN A 172 -9.33 -11.44 -13.03
CA ASN A 172 -10.23 -10.28 -12.97
C ASN A 172 -11.31 -10.47 -11.89
N ALA A 173 -10.98 -11.14 -10.79
CA ALA A 173 -11.91 -11.40 -9.69
C ALA A 173 -12.68 -10.14 -9.26
N ASP A 174 -11.99 -9.01 -9.09
CA ASP A 174 -12.59 -7.74 -8.68
C ASP A 174 -13.60 -7.18 -9.68
N LEU A 175 -13.29 -7.28 -10.99
CA LEU A 175 -14.20 -6.84 -12.04
C LEU A 175 -15.45 -7.72 -12.09
N ILE A 176 -15.29 -9.04 -11.97
CA ILE A 176 -16.40 -10.00 -11.98
C ILE A 176 -17.30 -9.75 -10.76
N THR A 177 -16.73 -9.68 -9.56
CA THR A 177 -17.44 -9.38 -8.32
C THR A 177 -18.17 -8.03 -8.43
N GLY A 178 -17.49 -6.99 -8.90
CA GLY A 178 -18.08 -5.67 -9.10
C GLY A 178 -19.25 -5.66 -10.08
N LEU A 179 -19.16 -6.40 -11.19
CA LEU A 179 -20.25 -6.53 -12.16
C LEU A 179 -21.46 -7.28 -11.59
N ILE A 180 -21.22 -8.38 -10.87
CA ILE A 180 -22.30 -9.14 -10.20
C ILE A 180 -23.04 -8.24 -9.22
N MET A 181 -22.30 -7.50 -8.39
CA MET A 181 -22.90 -6.60 -7.41
C MET A 181 -23.62 -5.42 -8.09
N ALA A 182 -23.06 -4.84 -9.15
CA ALA A 182 -23.74 -3.80 -9.92
C ALA A 182 -25.08 -4.28 -10.49
N VAL A 183 -25.12 -5.49 -11.06
CA VAL A 183 -26.37 -6.09 -11.56
C VAL A 183 -27.35 -6.34 -10.42
N ALA A 184 -26.89 -6.86 -9.28
CA ALA A 184 -27.74 -7.08 -8.11
C ALA A 184 -28.36 -5.76 -7.61
N PHE A 185 -27.57 -4.69 -7.50
CA PHE A 185 -28.07 -3.37 -7.12
C PHE A 185 -29.06 -2.79 -8.15
N LEU A 186 -28.79 -2.96 -9.45
CA LEU A 186 -29.74 -2.53 -10.49
C LEU A 186 -31.07 -3.29 -10.38
N LEU A 187 -31.03 -4.61 -10.15
CA LEU A 187 -32.24 -5.41 -9.94
C LEU A 187 -33.01 -4.95 -8.69
N LEU A 188 -32.33 -4.60 -7.61
CA LEU A 188 -32.97 -4.06 -6.40
C LEU A 188 -33.60 -2.69 -6.64
N ILE A 189 -32.91 -1.78 -7.33
CA ILE A 189 -33.42 -0.45 -7.70
C ILE A 189 -34.65 -0.56 -8.61
N PHE A 190 -34.61 -1.47 -9.58
CA PHE A 190 -35.70 -1.69 -10.54
C PHE A 190 -36.73 -2.74 -10.10
N LEU A 191 -36.60 -3.29 -8.89
CA LEU A 191 -37.55 -4.26 -8.33
C LEU A 191 -39.02 -3.83 -8.42
N PRO A 192 -39.42 -2.56 -8.16
CA PRO A 192 -40.82 -2.16 -8.27
C PRO A 192 -41.36 -2.11 -9.71
N VAL A 193 -40.49 -2.06 -10.72
CA VAL A 193 -40.88 -1.96 -12.13
C VAL A 193 -40.72 -3.28 -12.90
N ILE A 194 -40.03 -4.28 -12.34
CA ILE A 194 -39.84 -5.58 -12.98
C ILE A 194 -41.12 -6.42 -12.79
N PRO A 195 -41.85 -6.77 -13.87
CA PRO A 195 -43.05 -7.59 -13.78
C PRO A 195 -42.75 -8.94 -13.13
N GLY A 196 -43.50 -9.30 -12.08
CA GLY A 196 -43.32 -10.54 -11.32
C GLY A 196 -42.60 -10.31 -10.01
N LEU A 197 -41.44 -9.63 -10.02
CA LEU A 197 -40.73 -9.25 -8.80
C LEU A 197 -41.43 -8.12 -8.04
N ASN A 198 -42.12 -7.22 -8.76
CA ASN A 198 -42.93 -6.15 -8.18
C ASN A 198 -44.19 -6.62 -7.42
N ARG A 199 -44.45 -7.94 -7.40
CA ARG A 199 -45.58 -8.57 -6.70
C ARG A 199 -45.14 -9.41 -5.50
N ILE A 200 -43.85 -9.41 -5.17
CA ILE A 200 -43.36 -10.08 -3.95
C ILE A 200 -43.98 -9.36 -2.74
N PRO A 201 -44.71 -10.07 -1.86
CA PRO A 201 -45.30 -9.47 -0.68
C PRO A 201 -44.20 -8.94 0.25
N TYR A 202 -44.47 -7.79 0.86
CA TYR A 202 -43.62 -7.13 1.84
C TYR A 202 -43.53 -7.91 3.16
#